data_AF-A0A3N1V9I5-F1
#
_entry.id   AF-A0A3N1V9I5-F1
#
_cell.length_a   1.000
_cell.length_b   1.000
_cell.length_c   1.000
_cell.angle_alpha   90.00
_cell.angle_beta   90.00
_cell.angle_gamma   90.00
#
_symmetry.space_group_name_H-M   'P 1'
#
loop_
_entity.id
_entity.type
_entity.pdbx_description
1 polymer ?
#
loop_
_entity_poly.entity_id
_entity_poly.type
_entity_poly.pdbx_seq_one_letter_code
_entity_poly.pdbx_strand_id
1 'polypeptide(L)'
;MGLHHDGTGGPDGDPGDDGELASLALKILVAGGFGVGKTTLVGAVSEIRPLRTEELLSEAGELVDDTGGVAQKTTTTVAMDFGRITIRSGLSLYLFGTPGQDRFWFLWDELSTGALGAVVLADTRRLEDCFPAVDYFEHRRIPFVVAVNCFTDARRYGAHEVARALDLESGTPVVLCDARDKDSGKEVLIRLVEYAGRVHTARLLDSVEPQADSV
;
A
#
# COMPACT_ATOMS: atom_id res chain seq x y z
N MET A 1 -23.58 75.39 8.11
CA MET A 1 -25.01 75.11 8.26
C MET A 1 -25.29 73.83 7.46
N GLY A 2 -25.62 72.72 8.16
CA GLY A 2 -26.18 71.42 7.70
C GLY A 2 -25.57 70.70 6.47
N LEU A 3 -25.00 69.49 6.45
CA LEU A 3 -25.17 68.16 7.11
C LEU A 3 -25.73 67.06 6.15
N HIS A 4 -25.00 65.93 6.10
CA HIS A 4 -25.35 64.53 5.71
C HIS A 4 -25.65 64.20 4.21
N HIS A 5 -25.19 63.08 3.61
CA HIS A 5 -25.12 61.69 4.10
C HIS A 5 -24.09 60.80 3.35
N ASP A 6 -23.72 59.70 4.03
CA ASP A 6 -22.85 58.55 3.71
C ASP A 6 -22.92 57.90 2.32
N GLY A 7 -21.80 57.26 1.97
CA GLY A 7 -21.71 56.17 0.99
C GLY A 7 -20.47 55.31 1.25
N THR A 8 -20.60 54.34 2.15
CA THR A 8 -19.64 53.27 2.42
C THR A 8 -19.53 52.32 1.21
N GLY A 9 -18.32 52.16 0.67
CA GLY A 9 -18.00 51.19 -0.38
C GLY A 9 -16.91 50.22 0.08
N GLY A 10 -17.30 49.05 0.57
CA GLY A 10 -16.63 47.79 0.20
C GLY A 10 -17.53 47.10 -0.85
N PRO A 11 -17.07 46.09 -1.60
CA PRO A 11 -16.02 45.13 -1.25
C PRO A 11 -15.02 44.86 -2.39
N ASP A 12 -13.74 44.66 -2.09
CA ASP A 12 -12.88 43.86 -2.97
C ASP A 12 -12.43 42.64 -2.18
N GLY A 13 -13.07 41.52 -2.54
CA GLY A 13 -12.88 40.21 -1.96
C GLY A 13 -11.46 39.70 -2.18
N ASP A 14 -11.00 38.99 -1.16
CA ASP A 14 -9.80 38.17 -1.14
C ASP A 14 -9.68 37.29 -2.40
N PRO A 15 -8.57 37.34 -3.16
CA PRO A 15 -8.40 36.48 -4.30
C PRO A 15 -7.99 35.08 -3.84
N GLY A 16 -8.91 34.13 -3.97
CA GLY A 16 -8.56 32.71 -4.08
C GLY A 16 -8.36 31.98 -2.76
N ASP A 17 -9.44 31.82 -1.99
CA ASP A 17 -9.70 30.53 -1.36
C ASP A 17 -10.10 29.55 -2.47
N ASP A 18 -9.14 29.21 -3.34
CA ASP A 18 -9.20 27.98 -4.12
C ASP A 18 -9.04 26.87 -3.09
N GLY A 19 -10.16 26.52 -2.47
CA GLY A 19 -10.25 25.50 -1.44
C GLY A 19 -9.38 24.34 -1.86
N GLU A 20 -8.27 24.16 -1.14
CA GLU A 20 -7.30 23.11 -1.35
C GLU A 20 -8.09 21.80 -1.25
N LEU A 21 -8.53 21.28 -2.41
CA LEU A 21 -9.31 20.06 -2.49
C LEU A 21 -8.47 19.02 -1.77
N ALA A 22 -8.91 18.62 -0.56
CA ALA A 22 -8.16 17.74 0.30
C ALA A 22 -7.74 16.53 -0.52
N SER A 23 -6.45 16.44 -0.83
CA SER A 23 -5.96 15.41 -1.74
C SER A 23 -6.06 14.07 -1.02
N LEU A 24 -6.85 13.16 -1.58
CA LEU A 24 -7.01 11.82 -1.03
C LEU A 24 -5.81 10.96 -1.46
N ALA A 25 -5.15 10.36 -0.48
CA ALA A 25 -4.03 9.47 -0.68
C ALA A 25 -4.44 8.04 -0.28
N LEU A 26 -4.38 7.11 -1.22
CA LEU A 26 -4.55 5.68 -0.96
C LEU A 26 -3.18 5.03 -0.83
N LYS A 27 -2.98 4.24 0.22
CA LYS A 27 -1.71 3.56 0.52
C LYS A 27 -1.83 2.07 0.22
N ILE A 28 -0.92 1.54 -0.60
CA ILE A 28 -0.82 0.11 -0.92
C ILE A 28 0.57 -0.39 -0.54
N LEU A 29 0.61 -1.56 0.09
CA LEU A 29 1.85 -2.29 0.33
C LEU A 29 2.11 -3.29 -0.78
N VAL A 30 3.37 -3.46 -1.16
CA VAL A 30 3.82 -4.51 -2.09
C VAL A 30 4.79 -5.41 -1.35
N ALA A 31 4.37 -6.63 -1.08
CA ALA A 31 5.07 -7.61 -0.27
C ALA A 31 5.39 -8.88 -1.06
N GLY A 32 6.17 -9.77 -0.44
CA GLY A 32 6.56 -11.06 -1.00
C GLY A 32 8.07 -11.32 -0.90
N GLY A 33 8.47 -12.51 -1.34
CA GLY A 33 9.83 -13.04 -1.26
C GLY A 33 10.94 -12.16 -1.85
N PHE A 34 12.19 -12.46 -1.50
CA PHE A 34 13.34 -11.84 -2.15
C PHE A 34 13.38 -12.21 -3.64
N GLY A 35 13.60 -11.20 -4.50
CA GLY A 35 13.67 -11.41 -5.96
C GLY A 35 12.33 -11.71 -6.64
N VAL A 36 11.20 -11.67 -5.92
CA VAL A 36 9.86 -11.96 -6.50
C VAL A 36 9.39 -10.89 -7.51
N GLY A 37 10.00 -9.71 -7.51
CA GLY A 37 9.69 -8.62 -8.43
C GLY A 37 9.04 -7.37 -7.81
N LYS A 38 9.11 -7.17 -6.48
CA LYS A 38 8.54 -5.99 -5.80
C LYS A 38 9.00 -4.66 -6.41
N THR A 39 10.32 -4.43 -6.44
CA THR A 39 10.94 -3.25 -7.07
C THR A 39 10.53 -3.08 -8.52
N THR A 40 10.45 -4.20 -9.25
CA THR A 40 10.06 -4.22 -10.66
C THR A 40 8.62 -3.77 -10.84
N LEU A 41 7.69 -4.33 -10.07
CA LEU A 41 6.27 -3.97 -10.12
C LEU A 41 6.09 -2.48 -9.77
N VAL A 42 6.65 -2.03 -8.64
CA VAL A 42 6.56 -0.64 -8.18
C VAL A 42 7.12 0.30 -9.26
N GLY A 43 8.28 -0.01 -9.81
CA GLY A 43 8.90 0.78 -10.88
C GLY A 43 8.10 0.80 -12.19
N ALA A 44 7.46 -0.31 -12.56
CA ALA A 44 6.70 -0.41 -13.81
C ALA A 44 5.41 0.43 -13.79
N VAL A 45 4.73 0.48 -12.64
CA VAL A 45 3.44 1.19 -12.51
C VAL A 45 3.59 2.64 -12.08
N SER A 46 4.69 3.02 -11.43
CA SER A 46 4.90 4.35 -10.87
C SER A 46 5.16 5.42 -11.94
N GLU A 47 4.61 6.61 -11.72
CA GLU A 47 4.86 7.82 -12.52
C GLU A 47 6.09 8.59 -12.04
N ILE A 48 6.45 8.42 -10.76
CA ILE A 48 7.71 8.92 -10.21
C ILE A 48 8.78 7.84 -10.38
N ARG A 49 10.01 8.25 -10.70
CA ARG A 49 11.13 7.30 -10.64
C ARG A 49 11.27 6.78 -9.20
N PRO A 50 11.56 5.48 -9.00
CA PRO A 50 11.76 4.94 -7.66
C PRO A 50 12.77 5.79 -6.90
N LEU A 51 12.31 6.42 -5.83
CA LEU A 51 13.17 7.17 -4.92
C LEU A 51 13.96 6.15 -4.11
N ARG A 52 15.17 5.82 -4.57
CA ARG A 52 16.19 5.18 -3.73
C ARG A 52 16.78 6.26 -2.84
N THR A 53 16.02 6.73 -1.86
CA THR A 53 16.48 7.82 -1.00
C THR A 53 17.20 7.23 0.21
N GLU A 54 18.52 7.26 0.16
CA GLU A 54 19.41 6.95 1.29
C GLU A 54 19.30 8.00 2.42
N GLU A 55 18.50 9.05 2.26
CA GLU A 55 18.53 10.26 3.10
C GLU A 55 17.30 10.54 3.99
N LEU A 56 16.17 9.81 3.87
CA LEU A 56 14.95 10.14 4.63
C LEU A 56 14.57 9.12 5.72
N LEU A 57 15.32 8.04 5.87
CA LEU A 57 15.11 7.05 6.95
C LEU A 57 16.10 7.23 8.12
N SER A 58 16.71 8.40 8.26
CA SER A 58 17.62 8.68 9.38
C SER A 58 16.88 9.10 10.66
N GLU A 59 15.64 9.61 10.57
CA GLU A 59 14.88 10.05 11.76
C GLU A 59 14.16 8.90 12.48
N ALA A 60 13.87 7.79 11.80
CA ALA A 60 13.34 6.58 12.43
C ALA A 60 14.44 5.66 13.02
N GLY A 61 15.71 5.93 12.70
CA GLY A 61 16.86 5.17 13.18
C GLY A 61 17.45 5.64 14.52
N GLU A 62 16.97 6.77 15.07
CA GLU A 62 17.49 7.35 16.32
C GLU A 62 16.78 6.84 17.59
N LEU A 63 15.70 6.04 17.46
CA LEU A 63 14.86 5.65 18.61
C LEU A 63 15.17 4.27 19.21
N VAL A 64 16.33 3.69 18.92
CA VAL A 64 16.82 2.51 19.64
C VAL A 64 18.22 2.80 20.14
N ASP A 65 18.31 3.61 21.19
CA ASP A 65 19.47 3.62 22.07
C ASP A 65 19.09 3.16 23.48
N ASP A 66 20.05 2.47 24.08
CA ASP A 66 20.10 1.85 25.41
C ASP A 66 19.32 0.54 25.64
N THR A 67 19.94 -0.58 26.06
CA THR A 67 21.15 -0.73 26.90
C THR A 67 21.72 -2.15 26.73
N GLY A 68 23.03 -2.30 26.50
CA GLY A 68 23.71 -3.60 26.68
C GLY A 68 24.74 -4.00 25.62
N GLY A 69 25.71 -3.14 25.36
CA GLY A 69 27.05 -3.45 24.83
C GLY A 69 27.27 -4.71 23.99
N VAL A 70 27.15 -4.59 22.67
CA VAL A 70 28.07 -5.24 21.73
C VAL A 70 28.32 -4.27 20.58
N ALA A 71 29.55 -3.77 20.50
CA ALA A 71 30.03 -2.95 19.42
C ALA A 71 30.07 -3.75 18.11
N GLN A 72 29.11 -3.50 17.21
CA GLN A 72 29.30 -3.59 15.76
C GLN A 72 28.25 -2.72 15.06
N LYS A 73 28.65 -1.48 14.73
CA LYS A 73 27.91 -0.57 13.86
C LYS A 73 27.64 -1.25 12.51
N THR A 74 26.39 -1.59 12.24
CA THR A 74 25.93 -2.00 10.91
C THR A 74 24.68 -1.20 10.55
N THR A 75 24.88 0.09 10.26
CA THR A 75 23.86 0.95 9.65
C THR A 75 23.42 0.28 8.35
N THR A 76 22.30 -0.43 8.37
CA THR A 76 21.74 -1.06 7.18
C THR A 76 20.76 -0.07 6.60
N THR A 77 21.20 0.72 5.61
CA THR A 77 20.33 1.57 4.82
C THR A 77 19.20 0.72 4.24
N VAL A 78 17.98 0.88 4.76
CA VAL A 78 16.81 0.18 4.24
C VAL A 78 16.36 0.91 2.99
N ALA A 79 16.79 0.44 1.82
CA ALA A 79 16.21 0.87 0.56
C ALA A 79 14.80 0.29 0.44
N MET A 80 13.78 1.11 0.67
CA MET A 80 12.38 0.78 0.40
C MET A 80 12.00 1.23 -1.00
N ASP A 81 11.23 0.42 -1.74
CA ASP A 81 10.69 0.87 -3.02
C ASP A 81 9.50 1.79 -2.79
N PHE A 82 9.47 2.93 -3.47
CA PHE A 82 8.38 3.89 -3.40
C PHE A 82 7.88 4.25 -4.80
N GLY A 83 6.56 4.23 -4.96
CA GLY A 83 5.89 4.60 -6.21
C GLY A 83 4.66 5.46 -5.98
N ARG A 84 4.28 6.24 -7.00
CA ARG A 84 3.09 7.08 -7.00
C ARG A 84 2.38 7.01 -8.34
N ILE A 85 1.06 6.92 -8.31
CA ILE A 85 0.19 6.99 -9.49
C ILE A 85 -0.90 8.02 -9.19
N THR A 86 -1.03 9.03 -10.04
CA THR A 86 -2.17 9.94 -9.98
C THR A 86 -3.37 9.30 -10.68
N ILE A 87 -4.46 9.08 -9.94
CA ILE A 87 -5.70 8.49 -10.49
C ILE A 87 -6.53 9.57 -11.17
N ARG A 88 -6.70 10.71 -10.48
CA ARG A 88 -7.35 11.93 -10.97
C ARG A 88 -6.92 13.11 -10.10
N SER A 89 -7.33 14.32 -10.47
CA SER A 89 -7.10 15.50 -9.61
C SER A 89 -7.61 15.25 -8.19
N GLY A 90 -6.77 15.48 -7.19
CA GLY A 90 -7.09 15.23 -5.78
C GLY A 90 -7.14 13.76 -5.35
N LEU A 91 -6.70 12.78 -6.17
CA LEU A 91 -6.60 11.36 -5.77
C LEU A 91 -5.31 10.73 -6.27
N SER A 92 -4.47 10.29 -5.34
CA SER A 92 -3.21 9.59 -5.62
C SER A 92 -3.14 8.23 -4.92
N LEU A 93 -2.46 7.29 -5.59
CA LEU A 93 -2.11 5.98 -5.06
C LEU A 93 -0.61 5.94 -4.75
N TYR A 94 -0.26 5.59 -3.53
CA TYR A 94 1.11 5.45 -3.06
C TYR A 94 1.43 3.97 -2.85
N LEU A 95 2.54 3.50 -3.43
CA LEU A 95 3.00 2.14 -3.35
C LEU A 95 4.27 2.07 -2.51
N PHE A 96 4.29 1.17 -1.53
CA PHE A 96 5.43 0.95 -0.65
C PHE A 96 5.86 -0.52 -0.78
N GLY A 97 7.01 -0.77 -1.41
CA GLY A 97 7.58 -2.10 -1.52
C GLY A 97 8.32 -2.47 -0.24
N THR A 98 7.84 -3.51 0.45
CA THR A 98 8.41 -3.93 1.73
C THR A 98 9.85 -4.45 1.54
N PRO A 99 10.79 -4.20 2.48
CA PRO A 99 12.15 -4.72 2.38
C PRO A 99 12.20 -6.26 2.31
N GLY A 100 13.25 -6.81 1.69
CA GLY A 100 13.48 -8.26 1.57
C GLY A 100 13.48 -8.98 2.93
N GLN A 101 12.80 -10.12 2.98
CA GLN A 101 12.43 -10.87 4.19
C GLN A 101 13.64 -11.46 4.92
N ASP A 102 13.77 -11.07 6.20
CA ASP A 102 14.27 -11.84 7.36
C ASP A 102 14.44 -10.93 8.59
N ARG A 103 14.70 -9.62 8.39
CA ARG A 103 15.08 -8.71 9.49
C ARG A 103 14.25 -7.44 9.64
N PHE A 104 13.21 -7.22 8.82
CA PHE A 104 12.50 -5.92 8.73
C PHE A 104 10.99 -5.97 9.02
N TRP A 105 10.53 -6.99 9.76
CA TRP A 105 9.14 -7.15 10.19
C TRP A 105 8.59 -5.95 10.96
N PHE A 106 9.44 -5.30 11.76
CA PHE A 106 9.10 -4.07 12.48
C PHE A 106 8.61 -2.95 11.54
N LEU A 107 9.25 -2.77 10.38
CA LEU A 107 8.86 -1.73 9.42
C LEU A 107 7.46 -2.00 8.83
N TRP A 108 7.03 -3.27 8.79
CA TRP A 108 5.74 -3.62 8.22
C TRP A 108 4.59 -3.07 9.07
N ASP A 109 4.74 -3.00 10.39
CA ASP A 109 3.71 -2.46 11.27
C ASP A 109 3.47 -0.97 11.03
N GLU A 110 4.56 -0.20 10.95
CA GLU A 110 4.48 1.22 10.61
C GLU A 110 3.94 1.44 9.20
N LEU A 111 4.38 0.64 8.22
CA LEU A 111 3.91 0.72 6.84
C LEU A 111 2.46 0.26 6.69
N SER A 112 1.98 -0.69 7.50
CA SER A 112 0.62 -1.23 7.38
C SER A 112 -0.44 -0.25 7.84
N THR A 113 -0.09 0.66 8.74
CA THR A 113 -1.02 1.66 9.27
C THR A 113 -1.56 2.54 8.14
N GLY A 114 -2.89 2.60 8.03
CA GLY A 114 -3.62 3.36 7.01
C GLY A 114 -3.58 2.75 5.60
N ALA A 115 -3.08 1.52 5.43
CA ALA A 115 -3.10 0.85 4.14
C ALA A 115 -4.53 0.52 3.70
N LEU A 116 -4.87 0.84 2.45
CA LEU A 116 -6.09 0.37 1.81
C LEU A 116 -6.07 -1.16 1.67
N GLY A 117 -4.90 -1.70 1.33
CA GLY A 117 -4.67 -3.12 1.16
C GLY A 117 -3.23 -3.42 0.71
N ALA A 118 -2.96 -4.67 0.38
CA ALA A 118 -1.63 -5.14 -0.01
C ALA A 118 -1.65 -6.03 -1.26
N VAL A 119 -0.56 -5.96 -2.03
CA VAL A 119 -0.23 -6.94 -3.08
C VAL A 119 0.80 -7.88 -2.49
N VAL A 120 0.48 -9.17 -2.40
CA VAL A 120 1.45 -10.23 -2.11
C VAL A 120 1.94 -10.78 -3.44
N LEU A 121 3.14 -10.42 -3.86
CA LEU A 121 3.77 -11.04 -5.02
C LEU A 121 4.25 -12.46 -4.66
N ALA A 122 3.93 -13.41 -5.54
CA ALA A 122 4.30 -14.81 -5.41
C ALA A 122 5.09 -15.28 -6.65
N ASP A 123 6.08 -16.14 -6.43
CA ASP A 123 6.83 -16.86 -7.47
C ASP A 123 6.58 -18.35 -7.28
N THR A 124 5.98 -19.02 -8.27
CA THR A 124 5.62 -20.44 -8.16
C THR A 124 6.82 -21.39 -8.07
N ARG A 125 8.03 -20.89 -8.32
CA ARG A 125 9.29 -21.64 -8.14
C ARG A 125 9.69 -21.72 -6.66
N ARG A 126 9.24 -20.78 -5.83
CA ARG A 126 9.53 -20.64 -4.39
C ARG A 126 8.30 -20.03 -3.71
N LEU A 127 7.20 -20.78 -3.74
CA LEU A 127 5.90 -20.27 -3.32
C LEU A 127 5.89 -19.94 -1.81
N GLU A 128 6.67 -20.68 -1.03
CA GLU A 128 6.85 -20.51 0.42
C GLU A 128 7.35 -19.12 0.82
N ASP A 129 8.09 -18.43 -0.07
CA ASP A 129 8.64 -17.11 0.22
C ASP A 129 7.55 -16.04 0.40
N CYS A 130 6.30 -16.32 0.01
CA CYS A 130 5.18 -15.40 0.20
C CYS A 130 4.32 -15.70 1.45
N PHE A 131 4.49 -16.86 2.09
CA PHE A 131 3.66 -17.26 3.24
C PHE A 131 3.72 -16.24 4.38
N PRO A 132 4.90 -15.70 4.79
CA PRO A 132 4.94 -14.72 5.87
C PRO A 132 4.16 -13.43 5.55
N ALA A 133 4.05 -13.07 4.27
CA ALA A 133 3.28 -11.91 3.85
C ALA A 133 1.78 -12.19 3.90
N VAL A 134 1.36 -13.37 3.44
CA VAL A 134 -0.04 -13.84 3.55
C VAL A 134 -0.47 -13.84 5.01
N ASP A 135 0.28 -14.57 5.86
CA ASP A 135 0.01 -14.67 7.29
C ASP A 135 -0.12 -13.29 7.93
N TYR A 136 0.82 -12.38 7.64
CA TYR A 136 0.80 -11.03 8.21
C TYR A 136 -0.48 -10.26 7.88
N PHE A 137 -0.89 -10.22 6.61
CA PHE A 137 -2.07 -9.46 6.21
C PHE A 137 -3.39 -10.10 6.65
N GLU A 138 -3.45 -11.43 6.70
CA GLU A 138 -4.58 -12.16 7.27
C GLU A 138 -4.76 -11.84 8.76
N HIS A 139 -3.70 -11.97 9.56
CA HIS A 139 -3.75 -11.67 11.00
C HIS A 139 -4.12 -10.21 11.28
N ARG A 140 -3.65 -9.27 10.44
CA ARG A 140 -3.98 -7.84 10.54
C ARG A 140 -5.32 -7.47 9.91
N ARG A 141 -6.02 -8.42 9.28
CA ARG A 141 -7.25 -8.20 8.50
C ARG A 141 -7.10 -7.08 7.47
N ILE A 142 -5.92 -6.98 6.86
CA ILE A 142 -5.67 -6.02 5.77
C ILE A 142 -6.06 -6.72 4.46
N PRO A 143 -6.97 -6.16 3.64
CA PRO A 143 -7.34 -6.78 2.38
C PRO A 143 -6.11 -6.93 1.48
N PHE A 144 -5.91 -8.09 0.89
CA PHE A 144 -4.80 -8.31 -0.03
C PHE A 144 -5.19 -9.14 -1.25
N VAL A 145 -4.36 -9.04 -2.28
CA VAL A 145 -4.42 -9.92 -3.45
C VAL A 145 -3.10 -10.66 -3.59
N VAL A 146 -3.15 -11.89 -4.09
CA VAL A 146 -1.93 -12.62 -4.46
C VAL A 146 -1.68 -12.42 -5.95
N ALA A 147 -0.58 -11.76 -6.27
CA ALA A 147 -0.13 -11.54 -7.64
C ALA A 147 0.98 -12.54 -7.99
N VAL A 148 0.65 -13.53 -8.82
CA VAL A 148 1.58 -14.59 -9.24
C VAL A 148 2.42 -14.06 -10.40
N ASN A 149 3.66 -13.69 -10.10
CA ASN A 149 4.58 -13.17 -11.09
C ASN A 149 5.10 -14.31 -11.99
N CYS A 150 4.76 -14.24 -13.27
CA CYS A 150 5.03 -15.28 -14.25
C CYS A 150 6.44 -15.13 -14.85
N PHE A 151 7.38 -15.93 -14.39
CA PHE A 151 8.71 -16.03 -15.00
C PHE A 151 8.71 -17.01 -16.18
N THR A 152 9.55 -16.74 -17.20
CA THR A 152 9.61 -17.54 -18.44
C THR A 152 9.83 -19.03 -18.19
N ASP A 153 10.63 -19.38 -17.17
CA ASP A 153 11.00 -20.76 -16.84
C ASP A 153 10.14 -21.39 -15.74
N ALA A 154 9.08 -20.70 -15.29
CA ALA A 154 8.22 -21.19 -14.22
C ALA A 154 7.07 -22.05 -14.77
N ARG A 155 6.75 -23.14 -14.06
CA ARG A 155 5.53 -23.89 -14.32
C ARG A 155 4.32 -22.99 -14.05
N ARG A 156 3.42 -22.92 -15.03
CA ARG A 156 2.16 -22.18 -14.91
C ARG A 156 1.17 -22.98 -14.10
N TYR A 157 0.63 -22.34 -13.06
CA TYR A 157 -0.46 -22.85 -12.25
C TYR A 157 -1.65 -21.91 -12.39
N GLY A 158 -2.86 -22.45 -12.36
CA GLY A 158 -4.08 -21.66 -12.35
C GLY A 158 -4.25 -20.90 -11.04
N ALA A 159 -4.98 -19.79 -11.07
CA ALA A 159 -5.30 -18.98 -9.89
C ALA A 159 -5.90 -19.82 -8.74
N HIS A 160 -6.78 -20.76 -9.07
CA HIS A 160 -7.41 -21.65 -8.08
C HIS A 160 -6.43 -22.66 -7.46
N GLU A 161 -5.44 -23.14 -8.22
CA GLU A 161 -4.42 -24.05 -7.68
C GLU A 161 -3.51 -23.32 -6.71
N VAL A 162 -3.12 -22.08 -7.04
CA VAL A 162 -2.31 -21.24 -6.16
C VAL A 162 -3.08 -20.85 -4.91
N ALA A 163 -4.35 -20.44 -5.03
CA ALA A 163 -5.20 -20.12 -3.89
C ALA A 163 -5.29 -21.29 -2.90
N ARG A 164 -5.49 -22.50 -3.42
CA ARG A 164 -5.50 -23.72 -2.60
C ARG A 164 -4.14 -24.04 -1.98
N ALA A 165 -3.05 -23.84 -2.71
CA ALA A 165 -1.71 -24.11 -2.20
C ALA A 165 -1.31 -23.15 -1.07
N LEU A 166 -1.88 -21.93 -1.09
CA LEU A 166 -1.69 -20.89 -0.08
C LEU A 166 -2.76 -20.91 1.02
N ASP A 167 -3.72 -21.84 0.97
CA ASP A 167 -4.86 -21.92 1.90
C ASP A 167 -5.62 -20.59 2.09
N LEU A 168 -5.77 -19.82 1.01
CA LEU A 168 -6.36 -18.48 1.10
C LEU A 168 -7.84 -18.52 1.46
N GLU A 169 -8.28 -17.52 2.24
CA GLU A 169 -9.70 -17.30 2.52
C GLU A 169 -10.51 -17.18 1.22
N SER A 170 -11.70 -17.79 1.23
CA SER A 170 -12.62 -17.78 0.09
C SER A 170 -12.92 -16.35 -0.36
N GLY A 171 -12.56 -16.04 -1.60
CA GLY A 171 -12.78 -14.73 -2.21
C GLY A 171 -11.53 -13.84 -2.29
N THR A 172 -10.42 -14.25 -1.67
CA THR A 172 -9.11 -13.59 -1.84
C THR A 172 -8.65 -13.73 -3.30
N PRO A 173 -8.49 -12.61 -4.03
CA PRO A 173 -8.14 -12.69 -5.45
C PRO A 173 -6.72 -13.19 -5.69
N VAL A 174 -6.59 -14.11 -6.64
CA VAL A 174 -5.29 -14.51 -7.21
C VAL A 174 -5.23 -14.06 -8.66
N VAL A 175 -4.21 -13.26 -8.99
CA VAL A 175 -4.03 -12.63 -10.31
C VAL A 175 -2.69 -13.09 -10.88
N LEU A 176 -2.68 -13.60 -12.11
CA LEU A 176 -1.43 -13.86 -12.82
C LEU A 176 -0.91 -12.53 -13.40
N CYS A 177 0.37 -12.23 -13.22
CA CYS A 177 0.96 -10.98 -13.72
C CYS A 177 2.38 -11.16 -14.27
N ASP A 178 2.86 -10.19 -15.03
CA ASP A 178 4.28 -9.95 -15.27
C ASP A 178 4.65 -8.60 -14.67
N ALA A 179 5.48 -8.61 -13.63
CA ALA A 179 5.86 -7.39 -12.90
C ALA A 179 6.61 -6.36 -13.78
N ARG A 180 7.13 -6.76 -14.95
CA ARG A 180 7.80 -5.87 -15.90
C ARG A 180 6.82 -5.14 -16.81
N ASP A 181 5.61 -5.67 -16.95
CA ASP A 181 4.57 -5.12 -17.80
C ASP A 181 3.68 -4.15 -17.00
N LYS A 182 3.62 -2.90 -17.48
CA LYS A 182 2.89 -1.82 -16.80
C LYS A 182 1.39 -2.08 -16.72
N ASP A 183 0.80 -2.63 -17.78
CA ASP A 183 -0.65 -2.85 -17.82
C ASP A 183 -1.04 -4.08 -17.00
N SER A 184 -0.18 -5.11 -16.98
CA SER A 184 -0.30 -6.25 -16.07
C SER A 184 -0.22 -5.81 -14.60
N GLY A 185 0.72 -4.92 -14.25
CA GLY A 185 0.81 -4.36 -12.92
C GLY A 185 -0.40 -3.50 -12.53
N LYS A 186 -0.96 -2.72 -13.47
CA LYS A 186 -2.19 -1.96 -13.23
C LYS A 186 -3.39 -2.86 -12.97
N GLU A 187 -3.54 -3.97 -13.70
CA GLU A 187 -4.63 -4.92 -13.47
C GLU A 187 -4.59 -5.48 -12.04
N VAL A 188 -3.38 -5.81 -11.53
CA VAL A 188 -3.21 -6.23 -10.13
C VAL A 188 -3.71 -5.16 -9.15
N LEU A 189 -3.35 -3.90 -9.38
CA LEU A 189 -3.78 -2.79 -8.52
C LEU A 189 -5.29 -2.53 -8.59
N ILE A 190 -5.89 -2.62 -9.79
CA ILE A 190 -7.34 -2.50 -9.97
C ILE A 190 -8.05 -3.58 -9.16
N ARG A 191 -7.63 -4.84 -9.29
CA ARG A 191 -8.21 -5.96 -8.53
C ARG A 191 -8.09 -5.79 -7.03
N LEU A 192 -6.95 -5.27 -6.56
CA LEU A 192 -6.77 -4.95 -5.15
C LEU A 192 -7.73 -3.86 -4.68
N VAL A 193 -7.84 -2.74 -5.41
CA VAL A 193 -8.73 -1.62 -5.03
C VAL A 193 -10.20 -2.08 -5.02
N GLU A 194 -10.63 -2.84 -6.02
CA GLU A 194 -11.99 -3.40 -6.06
C GLU A 194 -12.26 -4.35 -4.89
N TYR A 195 -11.31 -5.23 -4.57
CA TYR A 195 -11.43 -6.17 -3.47
C TYR A 195 -11.44 -5.46 -2.11
N ALA A 196 -10.47 -4.58 -1.87
CA ALA A 196 -10.39 -3.78 -0.66
C ALA A 196 -11.67 -2.93 -0.48
N GLY A 197 -12.18 -2.33 -1.55
CA GLY A 197 -13.44 -1.60 -1.53
C GLY A 197 -14.60 -2.46 -1.03
N ARG A 198 -14.79 -3.66 -1.58
CA ARG A 198 -15.82 -4.61 -1.11
C ARG A 198 -15.66 -4.97 0.37
N VAL A 199 -14.44 -5.30 0.78
CA VAL A 199 -14.13 -5.71 2.17
C VAL A 199 -14.40 -4.55 3.15
N HIS A 200 -13.95 -3.34 2.83
CA HIS A 200 -14.16 -2.17 3.68
C HIS A 200 -15.64 -1.78 3.74
N THR A 201 -16.38 -1.85 2.62
CA THR A 201 -17.83 -1.62 2.61
C THR A 201 -18.56 -2.64 3.48
N ALA A 202 -18.23 -3.94 3.37
CA ALA A 202 -18.84 -4.97 4.22
C ALA A 202 -18.62 -4.68 5.72
N ARG A 203 -17.38 -4.35 6.11
CA ARG A 203 -17.05 -3.99 7.51
C ARG A 203 -17.81 -2.77 8.03
N LEU A 204 -18.02 -1.77 7.17
CA LEU A 204 -18.82 -0.60 7.52
C LEU A 204 -20.29 -0.99 7.76
N LEU A 205 -20.85 -1.86 6.93
CA LEU A 205 -22.23 -2.34 7.10
C LEU A 205 -22.38 -3.16 8.40
N ASP A 206 -21.44 -4.06 8.68
CA ASP A 206 -21.44 -4.87 9.92
C ASP A 206 -21.33 -4.00 11.19
N SER A 207 -20.66 -2.84 11.09
CA SER A 207 -20.50 -1.91 12.22
C SER A 207 -21.73 -1.04 12.52
N VAL A 208 -22.70 -0.98 11.59
CA VAL A 208 -23.89 -0.12 11.68
C VAL A 208 -25.12 -0.86 12.21
N GLU A 209 -25.14 -2.20 12.23
CA GLU A 209 -26.24 -2.98 12.84
C GLU A 209 -26.16 -2.99 14.38
N PRO A 210 -27.10 -2.34 15.12
CA PRO A 210 -27.17 -2.46 16.57
C PRO A 210 -27.99 -3.69 16.98
N GLN A 211 -27.65 -4.27 18.14
CA GLN A 211 -28.40 -5.33 18.82
C GLN A 211 -29.92 -5.12 18.75
N ALA A 212 -30.60 -5.90 17.91
CA ALA A 212 -32.03 -6.10 18.00
C ALA A 212 -32.31 -7.38 18.81
N ASP A 213 -33.18 -7.22 19.80
CA ASP A 213 -33.89 -8.23 20.59
C ASP A 213 -33.14 -8.92 21.74
N SER A 214 -33.09 -8.20 22.86
CA SER A 214 -33.43 -8.80 24.16
C SER A 214 -34.50 -7.95 24.85
N VAL A 215 -35.77 -8.30 24.63
CA VAL A 215 -36.92 -7.91 25.45
C VAL A 215 -37.42 -9.16 26.16
#